data_AF-A0A1X1VQU8-F1
#
_entry.id   AF-A0A1X1VQU8-F1
#
_cell.length_a   1.000
_cell.length_b   1.000
_cell.length_c   1.000
_cell.angle_alpha   90.00
_cell.angle_beta   90.00
_cell.angle_gamma   90.00
#
_symmetry.space_group_name_H-M   'P 1'
#
loop_
_entity.id
_entity.type
_entity.pdbx_description
1 polymer ?
#
loop_
_entity_poly.entity_id
_entity_poly.type
_entity_poly.pdbx_seq_one_letter_code
_entity_poly.pdbx_strand_id
1 'polypeptide(L)'
;MRGVACDDVVVQGITRSDRELLDAQALVGELVEPGSIFAFLAEHRHELFPDSFISDLFASRTGRPSLPADLIGSVLVLKELHDLSDPQTAEALRYDIRWKVACGRSLSQTSFDPSTLVYWRKRIAASDRPDRVFDAVARVIAETAVLRGRRKRCVDSTVFDDAVATQDTVTQLVAAMRKVARCVPGAEGVIARVGRLDYSKPGKPGIDWDDPAAKQGLVSDLVNDALAVLAELTGPDAPERADTSADALGLLALVAGQDVEPAEDSDGTDGRWRIARKVAPDRVISTVDTEARHTRKSKSARKDGFRGHLAAEPETGLITDAELTKAAGEAGSDAVVGQKLIARDRYHCGGNDSDSAAATAQDGQPGGSESEPGVAGADHRAAQPDTVAPAEVEASHHGTATGVAAAVGAVVAVTAVAAAVSMVVAAVIDGGGPATARRAGLEVYGDSAYGTGAARAAYQRDGHDMVIKPKPLMSAVAGGFTLDDFTIDEPAGTVTCPGGHTRAMTAKRTVSFGAVCAECPLRSRCTTAKDGRTMSIHPHEQLLRAARAQARTPEFKQAYPTRSTIERIVAWTATNRGRRIKLRYLGVEKNHA
;
A
#
# COMPACT_ATOMS: atom_id res chain seq x y z
N MET A 1 43.13 9.85 2.92
CA MET A 1 43.20 9.20 1.59
C MET A 1 42.90 7.71 1.74
N ARG A 2 41.64 7.33 1.53
CA ARG A 2 41.20 6.01 1.04
C ARG A 2 40.19 6.34 -0.04
N GLY A 3 40.47 5.90 -1.26
CA GLY A 3 39.72 6.27 -2.45
C GLY A 3 38.31 5.72 -2.40
N VAL A 4 37.33 6.61 -2.49
CA VAL A 4 35.99 6.26 -2.94
C VAL A 4 36.12 6.00 -4.43
N ALA A 5 35.84 4.77 -4.87
CA ALA A 5 35.76 4.43 -6.28
C ALA A 5 34.71 5.34 -6.93
N CYS A 6 35.16 6.18 -7.84
CA CYS A 6 34.38 7.14 -8.59
C CYS A 6 34.01 6.50 -9.92
N ASP A 7 33.05 5.56 -9.92
CA ASP A 7 32.63 4.89 -11.17
C ASP A 7 31.17 5.13 -11.57
N ASP A 8 30.37 5.88 -10.80
CA ASP A 8 29.03 6.32 -11.25
C ASP A 8 28.79 7.79 -10.91
N VAL A 9 29.19 8.70 -11.81
CA VAL A 9 28.90 10.14 -11.69
C VAL A 9 27.43 10.39 -12.05
N VAL A 10 26.56 10.23 -11.06
CA VAL A 10 25.11 10.52 -11.12
C VAL A 10 24.88 11.99 -10.74
N VAL A 11 24.01 12.71 -11.46
CA VAL A 11 23.67 14.12 -11.16
C VAL A 11 22.66 14.19 -10.01
N GLN A 12 23.11 13.84 -8.81
CA GLN A 12 22.33 13.92 -7.57
C GLN A 12 22.91 14.94 -6.61
N GLY A 13 22.06 15.53 -5.78
CA GLY A 13 22.48 16.39 -4.68
C GLY A 13 23.18 15.57 -3.60
N ILE A 14 24.28 16.10 -3.08
CA ILE A 14 25.03 15.50 -1.98
C ILE A 14 25.09 16.53 -0.85
N THR A 15 24.73 16.11 0.36
CA THR A 15 24.90 16.96 1.55
C THR A 15 26.37 16.91 1.94
N ARG A 16 27.02 18.09 1.98
CA ARG A 16 28.41 18.19 2.45
C ARG A 16 28.43 18.06 3.97
N SER A 17 29.44 17.36 4.49
CA SER A 17 29.62 17.13 5.92
C SER A 17 29.93 18.41 6.72
N ASP A 18 30.42 19.43 6.03
CA ASP A 18 30.74 20.72 6.63
C ASP A 18 29.46 21.49 6.94
N ARG A 19 29.28 21.86 8.21
CA ARG A 19 28.13 22.66 8.64
C ARG A 19 28.18 24.04 7.99
N GLU A 20 27.06 24.44 7.38
CA GLU A 20 26.90 25.78 6.83
C GLU A 20 26.93 26.84 7.95
N LEU A 21 27.29 28.08 7.60
CA LEU A 21 27.13 29.22 8.49
C LEU A 21 25.65 29.33 8.90
N LEU A 22 25.41 29.45 10.20
CA LEU A 22 24.07 29.45 10.80
C LEU A 22 23.29 28.12 10.70
N ASP A 23 23.98 26.97 10.70
CA ASP A 23 23.36 25.65 10.83
C ASP A 23 22.34 25.62 11.99
N ALA A 24 21.08 25.28 11.70
CA ALA A 24 20.01 25.37 12.68
C ALA A 24 20.17 24.36 13.81
N GLN A 25 20.66 23.15 13.52
CA GLN A 25 20.86 22.12 14.55
C GLN A 25 21.96 22.55 15.54
N ALA A 26 23.05 23.14 15.06
CA ALA A 26 24.13 23.62 15.90
C ALA A 26 23.76 24.83 16.77
N LEU A 27 22.91 25.73 16.26
CA LEU A 27 22.59 26.99 16.93
C LEU A 27 21.38 26.93 17.85
N VAL A 28 20.35 26.17 17.46
CA VAL A 28 19.04 26.17 18.12
C VAL A 28 18.42 24.77 18.21
N GLY A 29 19.24 23.73 18.08
CA GLY A 29 18.78 22.34 18.13
C GLY A 29 18.11 21.97 19.46
N GLU A 30 18.54 22.60 20.56
CA GLU A 30 17.99 22.44 21.90
C GLU A 30 16.55 22.95 22.05
N LEU A 31 16.07 23.79 21.12
CA LEU A 31 14.66 24.21 21.07
C LEU A 31 13.74 23.09 20.56
N VAL A 32 14.29 22.07 19.90
CA VAL A 32 13.53 20.93 19.40
C VAL A 32 13.36 19.92 20.52
N GLU A 33 12.11 19.55 20.80
CA GLU A 33 11.77 18.61 21.87
C GLU A 33 12.47 17.25 21.67
N PRO A 34 13.24 16.77 22.65
CA PRO A 34 13.86 15.44 22.61
C PRO A 34 12.79 14.34 22.44
N GLY A 35 13.08 13.35 21.60
CA GLY A 35 12.13 12.27 21.29
C GLY A 35 11.04 12.63 20.29
N SER A 36 10.97 13.89 19.82
CA SER A 36 10.13 14.26 18.69
C SER A 36 10.67 13.69 17.37
N ILE A 37 9.80 13.54 16.36
CA ILE A 37 10.22 13.15 15.01
C ILE A 37 11.26 14.10 14.41
N PHE A 38 11.22 15.38 14.78
CA PHE A 38 12.19 16.38 14.31
C PHE A 38 13.59 16.11 14.86
N ALA A 39 13.70 15.82 16.17
CA ALA A 39 14.96 15.44 16.79
C ALA A 39 15.48 14.12 16.22
N PHE A 40 14.59 13.13 16.04
CA PHE A 40 14.95 11.84 15.45
C PHE A 40 15.53 11.98 14.03
N LEU A 41 14.89 12.76 13.16
CA LEU A 41 15.43 13.02 11.81
C LEU A 41 16.72 13.86 11.86
N ALA A 42 16.83 14.81 12.80
CA ALA A 42 18.06 15.58 12.96
C ALA A 42 19.27 14.71 13.34
N GLU A 43 19.04 13.59 14.01
CA GLU A 43 20.08 12.63 14.39
C GLU A 43 20.33 11.57 13.31
N HIS A 44 19.26 11.02 12.71
CA HIS A 44 19.36 9.81 11.88
C HIS A 44 19.10 10.00 10.38
N ARG A 45 18.80 11.20 9.86
CA ARG A 45 18.43 11.41 8.44
C ARG A 45 19.43 10.82 7.43
N HIS A 46 20.73 10.86 7.71
CA HIS A 46 21.77 10.36 6.81
C HIS A 46 21.81 8.83 6.75
N GLU A 47 21.45 8.16 7.85
CA GLU A 47 21.33 6.70 7.93
C GLU A 47 20.01 6.22 7.30
N LEU A 48 18.93 6.97 7.51
CA LEU A 48 17.61 6.67 6.95
C LEU A 48 17.54 6.90 5.44
N PHE A 49 18.20 7.95 4.96
CA PHE A 49 18.17 8.40 3.57
C PHE A 49 19.60 8.63 3.05
N PRO A 50 20.41 7.57 2.91
CA PRO A 50 21.73 7.67 2.31
C PRO A 50 21.61 8.07 0.83
N ASP A 51 22.70 8.47 0.19
CA ASP A 51 22.69 8.88 -1.23
C ASP A 51 22.13 7.79 -2.17
N SER A 52 22.33 6.51 -1.83
CA SER A 52 21.76 5.37 -2.56
C SER A 52 20.23 5.29 -2.51
N PHE A 53 19.58 6.09 -1.64
CA PHE A 53 18.13 6.21 -1.55
C PHE A 53 17.52 6.86 -2.80
N ILE A 54 18.26 7.65 -3.56
CA ILE A 54 17.75 8.37 -4.75
C ILE A 54 18.57 8.13 -6.02
N SER A 55 19.66 7.37 -5.96
CA SER A 55 20.62 7.26 -7.06
C SER A 55 19.98 6.71 -8.34
N ASP A 56 19.02 5.80 -8.21
CA ASP A 56 18.23 5.24 -9.31
C ASP A 56 17.34 6.28 -10.03
N LEU A 57 16.95 7.36 -9.34
CA LEU A 57 16.03 8.38 -9.87
C LEU A 57 16.70 9.45 -10.75
N PHE A 58 18.04 9.50 -10.76
CA PHE A 58 18.81 10.56 -11.39
C PHE A 58 19.96 10.04 -12.25
N ALA A 59 19.78 8.94 -12.99
CA ALA A 59 20.80 8.29 -13.83
C ALA A 59 21.51 9.19 -14.89
N SER A 60 21.09 10.44 -15.09
CA SER A 60 21.79 11.37 -15.97
C SER A 60 23.17 11.74 -15.42
N ARG A 61 24.16 11.78 -16.31
CA ARG A 61 25.52 12.25 -16.04
C ARG A 61 25.70 13.76 -16.26
N THR A 62 24.69 14.43 -16.81
CA THR A 62 24.71 15.87 -17.11
C THR A 62 23.46 16.57 -16.56
N GLY A 63 23.63 17.82 -16.08
CA GLY A 63 22.53 18.65 -15.57
C GLY A 63 22.81 19.28 -14.20
N ARG A 64 21.80 19.98 -13.67
CA ARG A 64 21.83 20.51 -12.30
C ARG A 64 21.57 19.36 -11.30
N PRO A 65 22.41 19.20 -10.26
CA PRO A 65 22.18 18.21 -9.21
C PRO A 65 20.78 18.31 -8.61
N SER A 66 20.21 17.15 -8.27
CA SER A 66 18.96 17.07 -7.52
C SER A 66 19.08 17.70 -6.12
N LEU A 67 17.98 17.70 -5.37
CA LEU A 67 18.05 17.87 -3.93
C LEU A 67 18.71 16.62 -3.29
N PRO A 68 19.46 16.79 -2.18
CA PRO A 68 20.04 15.66 -1.44
C PRO A 68 18.99 14.68 -0.89
N ALA A 69 19.38 13.41 -0.75
CA ALA A 69 18.53 12.31 -0.30
C ALA A 69 17.97 12.53 1.11
N ASP A 70 18.84 12.93 2.05
CA ASP A 70 18.50 13.23 3.45
C ASP A 70 17.48 14.37 3.58
N LEU A 71 17.65 15.42 2.77
CA LEU A 71 16.71 16.53 2.71
C LEU A 71 15.35 16.07 2.19
N ILE A 72 15.31 15.46 1.00
CA ILE A 72 14.02 15.12 0.37
C ILE A 72 13.29 14.03 1.15
N GLY A 73 14.00 13.02 1.66
CA GLY A 73 13.44 11.96 2.48
C GLY A 73 12.80 12.51 3.76
N SER A 74 13.52 13.37 4.49
CA SER A 74 13.01 14.01 5.71
C SER A 74 11.79 14.88 5.43
N VAL A 75 11.84 15.68 4.36
CA VAL A 75 10.72 16.54 3.95
C VAL A 75 9.48 15.71 3.60
N LEU A 76 9.64 14.62 2.84
CA LEU A 76 8.52 13.76 2.46
C LEU A 76 7.89 13.09 3.68
N VAL A 77 8.69 12.60 4.62
CA VAL A 77 8.18 12.02 5.88
C VAL A 77 7.42 13.05 6.71
N LEU A 78 8.03 14.21 6.99
CA LEU A 78 7.41 15.26 7.80
C LEU A 78 6.13 15.80 7.15
N LYS A 79 6.15 15.92 5.81
CA LYS A 79 4.98 16.34 5.04
C LYS A 79 3.78 15.45 5.30
N GLU A 80 3.95 14.13 5.17
CA GLU A 80 2.84 13.19 5.29
C GLU A 80 2.40 13.05 6.76
N LEU A 81 3.34 13.04 7.71
CA LEU A 81 3.01 13.02 9.15
C LEU A 81 2.21 14.25 9.61
N HIS A 82 2.42 15.40 8.96
CA HIS A 82 1.73 16.64 9.31
C HIS A 82 0.57 16.99 8.36
N ASP A 83 0.29 16.19 7.33
CA ASP A 83 -0.73 16.43 6.28
C ASP A 83 -0.64 17.83 5.68
N LEU A 84 0.56 18.30 5.35
CA LEU A 84 0.77 19.64 4.79
C LEU A 84 0.65 19.63 3.28
N SER A 85 -0.04 20.60 2.66
CA SER A 85 0.02 20.81 1.21
C SER A 85 1.45 21.11 0.73
N ASP A 86 1.73 20.99 -0.58
CA ASP A 86 3.09 21.30 -1.10
C ASP A 86 3.53 22.74 -0.80
N PRO A 87 2.67 23.78 -0.97
CA PRO A 87 3.01 25.14 -0.57
C PRO A 87 3.27 25.26 0.94
N GLN A 88 2.43 24.66 1.78
CA GLN A 88 2.62 24.66 3.24
C GLN A 88 3.90 23.93 3.67
N THR A 89 4.30 22.89 2.94
CA THR A 89 5.56 22.16 3.21
C THR A 89 6.75 23.06 2.91
N ALA A 90 6.74 23.76 1.78
CA ALA A 90 7.79 24.71 1.42
C ALA A 90 7.84 25.90 2.41
N GLU A 91 6.69 26.36 2.88
CA GLU A 91 6.58 27.39 3.90
C GLU A 91 7.14 26.92 5.25
N ALA A 92 6.79 25.71 5.69
CA ALA A 92 7.32 25.12 6.92
C ALA A 92 8.84 24.95 6.86
N LEU A 93 9.39 24.44 5.74
CA LEU A 93 10.84 24.33 5.55
C LEU A 93 11.55 25.69 5.55
N ARG A 94 10.85 26.75 5.12
CA ARG A 94 11.39 28.12 5.11
C ARG A 94 11.38 28.77 6.49
N TYR A 95 10.31 28.62 7.28
CA TYR A 95 10.08 29.42 8.48
C TYR A 95 10.11 28.63 9.80
N ASP A 96 9.83 27.34 9.80
CA ASP A 96 9.78 26.53 11.03
C ASP A 96 11.18 26.01 11.40
N ILE A 97 11.66 26.40 12.58
CA ILE A 97 12.97 25.99 13.10
C ILE A 97 13.05 24.47 13.24
N ARG A 98 11.98 23.80 13.65
CA ARG A 98 11.97 22.34 13.83
C ARG A 98 12.22 21.62 12.50
N TRP A 99 11.63 22.12 11.41
CA TRP A 99 11.85 21.60 10.07
C TRP A 99 13.29 21.84 9.60
N LYS A 100 13.85 23.02 9.88
CA LYS A 100 15.24 23.32 9.53
C LYS A 100 16.22 22.40 10.26
N VAL A 101 16.01 22.17 11.56
CA VAL A 101 16.83 21.24 12.36
C VAL A 101 16.70 19.81 11.83
N ALA A 102 15.47 19.33 11.64
CA ALA A 102 15.22 17.98 11.14
C ALA A 102 15.82 17.72 9.75
N CYS A 103 15.80 18.73 8.87
CA CYS A 103 16.25 18.61 7.49
C CYS A 103 17.70 19.08 7.24
N GLY A 104 18.48 19.35 8.30
CA GLY A 104 19.88 19.77 8.20
C GLY A 104 20.07 21.11 7.45
N ARG A 105 19.25 22.12 7.77
CA ARG A 105 19.23 23.41 7.06
C ARG A 105 19.77 24.55 7.91
N SER A 106 20.42 25.52 7.27
CA SER A 106 20.75 26.81 7.89
C SER A 106 19.50 27.67 8.18
N LEU A 107 19.57 28.51 9.21
CA LEU A 107 18.52 29.44 9.61
C LEU A 107 18.13 30.42 8.50
N SER A 108 19.09 30.93 7.73
CA SER A 108 18.86 31.91 6.66
C SER A 108 18.35 31.30 5.35
N GLN A 109 18.39 29.97 5.24
CA GLN A 109 18.10 29.31 3.99
C GLN A 109 16.61 29.30 3.64
N THR A 110 16.32 29.55 2.36
CA THR A 110 14.97 29.44 1.81
C THR A 110 14.62 27.99 1.43
N SER A 111 13.33 27.75 1.17
CA SER A 111 12.85 26.48 0.61
C SER A 111 12.97 26.42 -0.92
N PHE A 112 12.81 25.23 -1.49
CA PHE A 112 12.59 25.01 -2.91
C PHE A 112 11.14 25.34 -3.34
N ASP A 113 10.91 25.42 -4.66
CA ASP A 113 9.58 25.61 -5.24
C ASP A 113 8.64 24.41 -4.96
N PRO A 114 7.39 24.61 -4.53
CA PRO A 114 6.46 23.53 -4.17
C PRO A 114 6.29 22.44 -5.23
N SER A 115 6.37 22.78 -6.52
CA SER A 115 6.23 21.82 -7.62
C SER A 115 7.32 20.74 -7.60
N THR A 116 8.47 21.01 -6.97
CA THR A 116 9.55 20.05 -6.77
C THR A 116 9.03 18.74 -6.15
N LEU A 117 8.16 18.84 -5.14
CA LEU A 117 7.59 17.67 -4.46
C LEU A 117 6.68 16.83 -5.38
N VAL A 118 6.03 17.45 -6.36
CA VAL A 118 5.22 16.74 -7.35
C VAL A 118 6.13 15.89 -8.25
N TYR A 119 7.22 16.46 -8.75
CA TYR A 119 8.17 15.73 -9.59
C TYR A 119 8.83 14.58 -8.83
N TRP A 120 9.20 14.79 -7.57
CA TRP A 120 9.78 13.74 -6.73
C TRP A 120 8.82 12.57 -6.53
N ARG A 121 7.58 12.82 -6.13
CA ARG A 121 6.59 11.75 -5.97
C ARG A 121 6.33 11.00 -7.27
N LYS A 122 6.27 11.70 -8.41
CA LYS A 122 6.12 11.07 -9.74
C LYS A 122 7.30 10.15 -10.06
N ARG A 123 8.53 10.58 -9.80
CA ARG A 123 9.73 9.77 -10.03
C ARG A 123 9.79 8.55 -9.11
N ILE A 124 9.52 8.72 -7.82
CA ILE A 124 9.48 7.61 -6.86
C ILE A 124 8.41 6.59 -7.28
N ALA A 125 7.21 7.05 -7.63
CA ALA A 125 6.12 6.17 -8.06
C ALA A 125 6.43 5.40 -9.36
N ALA A 126 7.22 6.00 -10.27
CA ALA A 126 7.63 5.37 -11.53
C ALA A 126 8.90 4.49 -11.42
N SER A 127 9.54 4.46 -10.25
CA SER A 127 10.75 3.67 -10.03
C SER A 127 10.44 2.22 -9.68
N ASP A 128 11.43 1.35 -9.77
CA ASP A 128 11.35 -0.05 -9.30
C ASP A 128 11.26 -0.15 -7.76
N ARG A 129 11.46 0.98 -7.05
CA ARG A 129 11.46 1.06 -5.58
C ARG A 129 10.53 2.17 -5.07
N PRO A 130 9.21 2.07 -5.27
CA PRO A 130 8.26 3.10 -4.85
C PRO A 130 8.13 3.17 -3.31
N ASP A 131 8.31 2.05 -2.61
CA ASP A 131 8.13 1.93 -1.15
C ASP A 131 9.41 2.19 -0.34
N ARG A 132 10.41 2.86 -0.94
CA ARG A 132 11.74 3.09 -0.35
C ARG A 132 11.74 3.69 1.07
N VAL A 133 10.77 4.55 1.40
CA VAL A 133 10.61 5.10 2.76
C VAL A 133 10.16 4.00 3.74
N PHE A 134 9.20 3.16 3.34
CA PHE A 134 8.77 2.03 4.14
C PHE A 134 9.89 1.00 4.31
N ASP A 135 10.72 0.78 3.29
CA ASP A 135 11.89 -0.09 3.39
C ASP A 135 12.92 0.42 4.42
N ALA A 136 13.17 1.73 4.46
CA ALA A 136 14.05 2.34 5.45
C ALA A 136 13.50 2.16 6.88
N VAL A 137 12.21 2.42 7.08
CA VAL A 137 11.54 2.19 8.37
C VAL A 137 11.57 0.71 8.76
N ALA A 138 11.32 -0.19 7.81
CA ALA A 138 11.36 -1.63 8.04
C ALA A 138 12.74 -2.12 8.50
N ARG A 139 13.82 -1.56 7.93
CA ARG A 139 15.19 -1.83 8.37
C ARG A 139 15.40 -1.45 9.84
N VAL A 140 14.96 -0.26 10.26
CA VAL A 140 15.06 0.17 11.67
C VAL A 140 14.28 -0.77 12.60
N ILE A 141 13.06 -1.17 12.21
CA ILE A 141 12.26 -2.12 12.99
C ILE A 141 12.98 -3.48 13.10
N ALA A 142 13.61 -3.95 12.03
CA ALA A 142 14.36 -5.20 12.04
C ALA A 142 15.60 -5.14 12.94
N GLU A 143 16.38 -4.05 12.87
CA GLU A 143 17.59 -3.84 13.66
C GLU A 143 17.31 -3.75 15.17
N THR A 144 16.21 -3.10 15.55
CA THR A 144 15.77 -3.04 16.96
C THR A 144 15.26 -4.37 17.49
N ALA A 145 14.96 -5.33 16.60
CA ALA A 145 14.38 -6.63 16.92
C ALA A 145 13.07 -6.55 17.76
N VAL A 146 12.37 -5.42 17.76
CA VAL A 146 11.20 -5.17 18.60
C VAL A 146 10.02 -6.12 18.32
N LEU A 147 9.96 -6.65 17.10
CA LEU A 147 8.96 -7.62 16.64
C LEU A 147 9.40 -9.09 16.78
N ARG A 148 10.63 -9.36 17.25
CA ARG A 148 11.15 -10.73 17.37
C ARG A 148 10.29 -11.56 18.33
N GLY A 149 9.80 -12.71 17.86
CA GLY A 149 8.93 -13.60 18.64
C GLY A 149 7.46 -13.17 18.73
N ARG A 150 7.11 -11.96 18.25
CA ARG A 150 5.72 -11.49 18.23
C ARG A 150 5.01 -12.00 16.98
N ARG A 151 4.15 -12.99 17.16
CA ARG A 151 3.44 -13.68 16.07
C ARG A 151 2.08 -13.06 15.71
N LYS A 152 1.53 -12.17 16.53
CA LYS A 152 0.19 -11.62 16.30
C LYS A 152 0.21 -10.56 15.19
N ARG A 153 -0.73 -10.64 14.25
CA ARG A 153 -1.01 -9.60 13.26
C ARG A 153 -2.49 -9.31 13.20
N CYS A 154 -2.88 -8.09 13.51
CA CYS A 154 -4.22 -7.61 13.24
C CYS A 154 -4.28 -7.07 11.81
N VAL A 155 -5.33 -7.40 11.08
CA VAL A 155 -5.62 -6.85 9.75
C VAL A 155 -6.93 -6.10 9.75
N ASP A 156 -6.93 -4.92 9.13
CA ASP A 156 -8.12 -4.09 8.96
C ASP A 156 -7.99 -3.16 7.75
N SER A 157 -9.12 -2.65 7.28
CA SER A 157 -9.13 -1.70 6.17
C SER A 157 -9.98 -0.48 6.47
N THR A 158 -9.63 0.62 5.82
CA THR A 158 -10.32 1.90 5.94
C THR A 158 -10.44 2.54 4.58
N VAL A 159 -11.56 3.24 4.37
CA VAL A 159 -11.78 3.99 3.12
C VAL A 159 -11.22 5.39 3.31
N PHE A 160 -10.21 5.71 2.53
CA PHE A 160 -9.68 7.06 2.42
C PHE A 160 -10.49 7.82 1.37
N ASP A 161 -10.85 9.05 1.74
CA ASP A 161 -11.54 9.94 0.82
C ASP A 161 -10.52 10.40 -0.24
N ASP A 162 -10.92 10.48 -1.50
CA ASP A 162 -10.08 11.05 -2.54
C ASP A 162 -10.18 12.58 -2.59
N ALA A 163 -9.20 13.21 -3.23
CA ALA A 163 -9.20 14.65 -3.54
C ALA A 163 -9.67 14.94 -4.97
N VAL A 164 -10.32 13.98 -5.66
CA VAL A 164 -10.81 14.14 -7.03
C VAL A 164 -12.28 14.55 -7.04
N ALA A 165 -12.68 15.35 -8.03
CA ALA A 165 -14.08 15.66 -8.24
C ALA A 165 -14.82 14.41 -8.77
N THR A 166 -15.89 14.00 -8.08
CA THR A 166 -16.82 12.99 -8.60
C THR A 166 -17.60 13.56 -9.77
N GLN A 167 -17.57 12.87 -10.90
CA GLN A 167 -18.21 13.29 -12.15
C GLN A 167 -19.48 12.48 -12.40
N ASP A 168 -20.55 13.17 -12.83
CA ASP A 168 -21.74 12.52 -13.40
C ASP A 168 -21.45 11.98 -14.82
N THR A 169 -22.34 11.13 -15.33
CA THR A 169 -22.17 10.45 -16.63
C THR A 169 -21.91 11.40 -17.79
N VAL A 170 -22.64 12.53 -17.88
CA VAL A 170 -22.42 13.52 -18.94
C VAL A 170 -21.03 14.13 -18.83
N THR A 171 -20.65 14.54 -17.62
CA THR A 171 -19.32 15.11 -17.36
C THR A 171 -18.21 14.12 -17.69
N GLN A 172 -18.37 12.83 -17.35
CA GLN A 172 -17.39 11.81 -17.66
C GLN A 172 -17.25 11.58 -19.17
N LEU A 173 -18.35 11.49 -19.91
CA LEU A 173 -18.34 11.28 -21.37
C LEU A 173 -17.62 12.43 -22.09
N VAL A 174 -18.00 13.67 -21.76
CA VAL A 174 -17.35 14.86 -22.33
C VAL A 174 -15.86 14.89 -21.97
N ALA A 175 -15.50 14.63 -20.71
CA ALA A 175 -14.11 14.65 -20.28
C ALA A 175 -13.28 13.52 -20.91
N ALA A 176 -13.84 12.32 -21.07
CA ALA A 176 -13.20 11.18 -21.73
C ALA A 176 -12.99 11.46 -23.22
N MET A 177 -13.99 12.00 -23.91
CA MET A 177 -13.87 12.40 -25.32
C MET A 177 -12.76 13.45 -25.51
N ARG A 178 -12.71 14.46 -24.64
CA ARG A 178 -11.65 15.47 -24.64
C ARG A 178 -10.28 14.88 -24.33
N LYS A 179 -10.21 13.85 -23.49
CA LYS A 179 -8.96 13.13 -23.21
C LYS A 179 -8.49 12.36 -24.44
N VAL A 180 -9.39 11.69 -25.16
CA VAL A 180 -9.08 11.03 -26.44
C VAL A 180 -8.55 12.03 -27.46
N ALA A 181 -9.22 13.18 -27.62
CA ALA A 181 -8.75 14.25 -28.51
C ALA A 181 -7.29 14.69 -28.23
N ARG A 182 -6.90 14.77 -26.95
CA ARG A 182 -5.55 15.19 -26.54
C ARG A 182 -4.50 14.08 -26.65
N CYS A 183 -4.86 12.86 -26.25
CA CYS A 183 -3.89 11.78 -26.06
C CYS A 183 -3.72 10.90 -27.30
N VAL A 184 -4.71 10.85 -28.19
CA VAL A 184 -4.69 9.97 -29.37
C VAL A 184 -4.38 10.82 -30.62
N PRO A 185 -3.25 10.57 -31.30
CA PRO A 185 -2.92 11.29 -32.54
C PRO A 185 -4.03 11.21 -33.59
N GLY A 186 -4.43 12.35 -34.15
CA GLY A 186 -5.46 12.42 -35.19
C GLY A 186 -6.91 12.30 -34.71
N ALA A 187 -7.15 12.06 -33.41
CA ALA A 187 -8.49 11.89 -32.87
C ALA A 187 -9.36 13.14 -32.99
N GLU A 188 -8.79 14.36 -32.92
CA GLU A 188 -9.56 15.59 -33.14
C GLU A 188 -10.27 15.61 -34.50
N GLY A 189 -9.60 15.15 -35.56
CA GLY A 189 -10.18 15.08 -36.90
C GLY A 189 -11.26 14.01 -37.02
N VAL A 190 -11.10 12.89 -36.31
CA VAL A 190 -12.13 11.83 -36.20
C VAL A 190 -13.36 12.37 -35.47
N ILE A 191 -13.17 12.96 -34.29
CA ILE A 191 -14.25 13.53 -33.47
C ILE A 191 -15.02 14.60 -34.25
N ALA A 192 -14.33 15.48 -34.98
CA ALA A 192 -14.98 16.50 -35.80
C ALA A 192 -15.77 15.94 -36.99
N ARG A 193 -15.42 14.75 -37.49
CA ARG A 193 -16.10 14.09 -38.61
C ARG A 193 -17.32 13.28 -38.16
N VAL A 194 -17.19 12.50 -37.08
CA VAL A 194 -18.22 11.54 -36.67
C VAL A 194 -19.07 12.02 -35.49
N GLY A 195 -18.55 12.94 -34.68
CA GLY A 195 -19.24 13.47 -33.52
C GLY A 195 -20.31 14.49 -33.91
N ARG A 196 -21.45 14.43 -33.22
CA ARG A 196 -22.54 15.41 -33.33
C ARG A 196 -22.28 16.63 -32.45
N LEU A 197 -21.60 16.45 -31.33
CA LEU A 197 -21.37 17.49 -30.34
C LEU A 197 -19.99 18.14 -30.49
N ASP A 198 -19.87 19.39 -30.04
CA ASP A 198 -18.60 20.13 -30.00
C ASP A 198 -17.85 19.85 -28.68
N TYR A 199 -16.77 19.09 -28.77
CA TYR A 199 -15.90 18.75 -27.64
C TYR A 199 -14.67 19.68 -27.49
N SER A 200 -14.53 20.70 -28.35
CA SER A 200 -13.40 21.64 -28.27
C SER A 200 -13.48 22.57 -27.06
N LYS A 201 -14.68 22.77 -26.52
CA LYS A 201 -14.95 23.69 -25.41
C LYS A 201 -15.07 22.95 -24.07
N PRO A 202 -14.62 23.57 -22.96
CA PRO A 202 -14.83 23.03 -21.63
C PRO A 202 -16.29 23.19 -21.18
N GLY A 203 -16.69 22.37 -20.21
CA GLY A 203 -18.03 22.39 -19.61
C GLY A 203 -19.06 21.48 -20.30
N LYS A 204 -20.30 21.51 -19.75
CA LYS A 204 -21.41 20.70 -20.25
C LYS A 204 -22.06 21.36 -21.48
N PRO A 205 -22.58 20.57 -22.43
CA PRO A 205 -23.38 21.10 -23.54
C PRO A 205 -24.58 21.92 -23.05
N GLY A 206 -24.88 23.00 -23.78
CA GLY A 206 -26.00 23.89 -23.48
C GLY A 206 -27.33 23.26 -23.89
N ILE A 207 -28.00 22.60 -22.95
CA ILE A 207 -29.36 22.06 -23.09
C ILE A 207 -30.28 22.66 -22.03
N ASP A 208 -31.59 22.50 -22.20
CA ASP A 208 -32.55 22.69 -21.12
C ASP A 208 -32.38 21.55 -20.09
N TRP A 209 -31.80 21.89 -18.94
CA TRP A 209 -31.56 20.94 -17.84
C TRP A 209 -32.79 20.68 -16.98
N ASP A 210 -33.94 21.31 -17.25
CA ASP A 210 -35.19 20.99 -16.58
C ASP A 210 -36.06 20.02 -17.41
N ASP A 211 -35.79 19.90 -18.72
CA ASP A 211 -36.45 18.95 -19.61
C ASP A 211 -35.81 17.53 -19.56
N PRO A 212 -36.55 16.49 -19.11
CA PRO A 212 -36.07 15.12 -19.15
C PRO A 212 -35.79 14.60 -20.57
N ALA A 213 -36.54 15.04 -21.58
CA ALA A 213 -36.35 14.59 -22.96
C ALA A 213 -35.04 15.14 -23.54
N ALA A 214 -34.74 16.43 -23.32
CA ALA A 214 -33.46 17.03 -23.66
C ALA A 214 -32.26 16.31 -23.01
N LYS A 215 -32.37 15.94 -21.72
CA LYS A 215 -31.32 15.16 -21.03
C LYS A 215 -31.11 13.79 -21.66
N GLN A 216 -32.18 13.07 -21.97
CA GLN A 216 -32.10 11.74 -22.57
C GLN A 216 -31.55 11.80 -24.00
N GLY A 217 -31.94 12.80 -24.77
CA GLY A 217 -31.38 13.09 -26.10
C GLY A 217 -29.87 13.32 -26.01
N LEU A 218 -29.43 14.19 -25.09
CA LEU A 218 -28.01 14.45 -24.88
C LEU A 218 -27.21 13.19 -24.50
N VAL A 219 -27.75 12.36 -23.60
CA VAL A 219 -27.08 11.09 -23.24
C VAL A 219 -26.96 10.18 -24.45
N SER A 220 -27.99 10.10 -25.29
CA SER A 220 -27.94 9.30 -26.52
C SER A 220 -26.89 9.83 -27.49
N ASP A 221 -26.85 11.14 -27.72
CA ASP A 221 -25.85 11.77 -28.60
C ASP A 221 -24.41 11.53 -28.09
N LEU A 222 -24.16 11.72 -26.79
CA LEU A 222 -22.83 11.49 -26.19
C LEU A 222 -22.37 10.03 -26.32
N VAL A 223 -23.26 9.07 -26.09
CA VAL A 223 -22.93 7.64 -26.21
C VAL A 223 -22.70 7.27 -27.66
N ASN A 224 -23.55 7.73 -28.58
CA ASN A 224 -23.39 7.46 -30.01
C ASN A 224 -22.10 8.09 -30.57
N ASP A 225 -21.77 9.31 -30.18
CA ASP A 225 -20.49 9.95 -30.53
C ASP A 225 -19.30 9.12 -30.02
N ALA A 226 -19.35 8.67 -28.76
CA ALA A 226 -18.31 7.82 -28.18
C ALA A 226 -18.15 6.50 -28.95
N LEU A 227 -19.25 5.83 -29.27
CA LEU A 227 -19.22 4.58 -30.04
C LEU A 227 -18.70 4.79 -31.47
N ALA A 228 -19.07 5.88 -32.13
CA ALA A 228 -18.59 6.20 -33.48
C ALA A 228 -17.09 6.49 -33.50
N VAL A 229 -16.59 7.26 -32.52
CA VAL A 229 -15.16 7.55 -32.37
C VAL A 229 -14.37 6.28 -32.06
N LEU A 230 -14.88 5.42 -31.17
CA LEU A 230 -14.26 4.12 -30.87
C LEU A 230 -14.21 3.23 -32.11
N ALA A 231 -15.30 3.14 -32.88
CA ALA A 231 -15.36 2.31 -34.08
C ALA A 231 -14.28 2.67 -35.11
N GLU A 232 -13.92 3.95 -35.25
CA GLU A 232 -12.84 4.37 -36.15
C GLU A 232 -11.44 4.21 -35.54
N LEU A 233 -11.27 4.49 -34.24
CA LEU A 233 -9.96 4.52 -33.59
C LEU A 233 -9.50 3.17 -33.01
N THR A 234 -10.38 2.17 -32.96
CA THR A 234 -10.05 0.81 -32.48
C THR A 234 -10.05 -0.25 -33.59
N GLY A 235 -9.68 0.15 -34.82
CA GLY A 235 -9.56 -0.75 -35.98
C GLY A 235 -8.24 -1.55 -35.99
N PRO A 236 -7.83 -2.10 -37.16
CA PRO A 236 -6.58 -2.85 -37.30
C PRO A 236 -5.32 -2.07 -36.88
N ASP A 237 -5.34 -0.74 -37.01
CA ASP A 237 -4.26 0.18 -36.63
C ASP A 237 -4.45 0.75 -35.21
N ALA A 238 -5.23 0.07 -34.35
CA ALA A 238 -5.47 0.52 -32.98
C ALA A 238 -4.16 0.63 -32.20
N PRO A 239 -4.06 1.63 -31.29
CA PRO A 239 -2.87 1.78 -30.45
C PRO A 239 -2.65 0.53 -29.59
N GLU A 240 -1.39 0.17 -29.41
CA GLU A 240 -1.02 -0.94 -28.53
C GLU A 240 -1.43 -0.66 -27.09
N ARG A 241 -1.79 -1.72 -26.35
CA ARG A 241 -2.35 -1.62 -25.00
C ARG A 241 -1.45 -0.89 -23.98
N ALA A 242 -0.15 -0.78 -24.25
CA ALA A 242 0.80 -0.09 -23.38
C ALA A 242 0.90 1.43 -23.66
N ASP A 243 0.25 1.93 -24.71
CA ASP A 243 0.24 3.36 -25.05
C ASP A 243 -0.84 4.11 -24.27
N THR A 244 -0.50 5.31 -23.81
CA THR A 244 -1.42 6.33 -23.31
C THR A 244 -2.64 6.56 -24.22
N SER A 245 -2.49 6.39 -25.53
CA SER A 245 -3.57 6.42 -26.51
C SER A 245 -4.60 5.31 -26.26
N ALA A 246 -4.15 4.08 -26.00
CA ALA A 246 -5.01 2.94 -25.71
C ALA A 246 -5.74 3.10 -24.37
N ASP A 247 -5.07 3.67 -23.36
CA ASP A 247 -5.70 3.99 -22.07
C ASP A 247 -6.83 5.02 -22.21
N ALA A 248 -6.64 6.04 -23.06
CA ALA A 248 -7.67 7.05 -23.31
C ALA A 248 -8.90 6.45 -24.01
N LEU A 249 -8.70 5.60 -25.02
CA LEU A 249 -9.78 4.90 -25.72
C LEU A 249 -10.47 3.87 -24.81
N GLY A 250 -9.71 3.11 -24.03
CA GLY A 250 -10.25 2.16 -23.05
C GLY A 250 -11.11 2.86 -21.98
N LEU A 251 -10.69 4.04 -21.51
CA LEU A 251 -11.49 4.85 -20.60
C LEU A 251 -12.79 5.35 -21.25
N LEU A 252 -12.73 5.81 -22.52
CA LEU A 252 -13.93 6.23 -23.25
C LEU A 252 -14.93 5.08 -23.40
N ALA A 253 -14.45 3.89 -23.80
CA ALA A 253 -15.29 2.69 -23.91
C ALA A 253 -15.93 2.29 -22.58
N LEU A 254 -15.15 2.33 -21.49
CA LEU A 254 -15.66 2.04 -20.15
C LEU A 254 -16.76 3.03 -19.73
N VAL A 255 -16.51 4.34 -19.87
CA VAL A 255 -17.45 5.40 -19.48
C VAL A 255 -18.72 5.34 -20.34
N ALA A 256 -18.60 5.05 -21.63
CA ALA A 256 -19.72 4.89 -22.55
C ALA A 256 -20.60 3.65 -22.27
N GLY A 257 -20.13 2.70 -21.46
CA GLY A 257 -20.90 1.51 -21.11
C GLY A 257 -21.31 1.40 -19.64
N GLN A 258 -20.55 1.98 -18.69
CA GLN A 258 -20.72 1.66 -17.26
C GLN A 258 -22.00 2.21 -16.63
N ASP A 259 -22.49 3.36 -17.10
CA ASP A 259 -23.58 4.13 -16.47
C ASP A 259 -24.83 4.21 -17.33
N VAL A 260 -24.82 3.61 -18.52
CA VAL A 260 -25.91 3.70 -19.49
C VAL A 260 -26.45 2.33 -19.82
N GLU A 261 -27.71 2.31 -20.24
CA GLU A 261 -28.37 1.13 -20.80
C GLU A 261 -29.25 1.59 -21.96
N PRO A 262 -29.64 0.67 -22.88
CA PRO A 262 -30.64 0.98 -23.88
C PRO A 262 -31.89 1.62 -23.28
N ALA A 263 -32.50 2.54 -24.04
CA ALA A 263 -33.76 3.15 -23.63
C ALA A 263 -34.87 2.09 -23.46
N GLU A 264 -35.97 2.49 -22.83
CA GLU A 264 -37.15 1.62 -22.76
C GLU A 264 -37.63 1.28 -24.17
N ASP A 265 -37.96 0.01 -24.40
CA ASP A 265 -38.32 -0.52 -25.72
C ASP A 265 -37.25 -0.34 -26.81
N SER A 266 -35.97 -0.33 -26.42
CA SER A 266 -34.81 -0.32 -27.30
C SER A 266 -33.81 -1.41 -26.89
N ASP A 267 -33.11 -1.97 -27.87
CA ASP A 267 -31.94 -2.83 -27.69
C ASP A 267 -30.61 -2.07 -27.86
N GLY A 268 -30.68 -0.75 -28.05
CA GLY A 268 -29.56 0.17 -28.25
C GLY A 268 -29.12 0.30 -29.71
N THR A 269 -29.60 -0.54 -30.62
CA THR A 269 -29.23 -0.51 -32.05
C THR A 269 -29.83 0.70 -32.78
N ASP A 270 -30.94 1.23 -32.25
CA ASP A 270 -31.58 2.47 -32.70
C ASP A 270 -30.89 3.74 -32.17
N GLY A 271 -29.78 3.59 -31.43
CA GLY A 271 -29.02 4.69 -30.86
C GLY A 271 -29.69 5.40 -29.69
N ARG A 272 -30.77 4.84 -29.11
CA ARG A 272 -31.45 5.43 -27.95
C ARG A 272 -30.89 4.86 -26.65
N TRP A 273 -30.35 5.75 -25.82
CA TRP A 273 -29.73 5.41 -24.55
C TRP A 273 -30.37 6.17 -23.39
N ARG A 274 -30.24 5.62 -22.18
CA ARG A 274 -30.60 6.30 -20.93
C ARG A 274 -29.59 5.98 -19.83
N ILE A 275 -29.53 6.82 -18.81
CA ILE A 275 -28.73 6.55 -17.60
C ILE A 275 -29.39 5.38 -16.85
N ALA A 276 -28.60 4.35 -16.57
CA ALA A 276 -29.06 3.16 -15.89
C ALA A 276 -29.44 3.46 -14.43
N ARG A 277 -30.55 2.88 -13.93
CA ARG A 277 -30.98 3.00 -12.52
C ARG A 277 -30.24 2.03 -11.60
N LYS A 278 -28.95 1.83 -11.84
CA LYS A 278 -28.03 0.96 -11.09
C LYS A 278 -26.63 1.55 -11.13
N VAL A 279 -25.80 1.17 -10.17
CA VAL A 279 -24.39 1.58 -10.12
C VAL A 279 -23.56 0.37 -10.49
N ALA A 280 -22.65 0.52 -11.47
CA ALA A 280 -21.72 -0.55 -11.82
C ALA A 280 -20.84 -0.92 -10.59
N PRO A 281 -20.59 -2.22 -10.33
CA PRO A 281 -19.82 -2.67 -9.16
C PRO A 281 -18.45 -2.00 -9.02
N ASP A 282 -17.74 -1.83 -10.14
CA ASP A 282 -16.40 -1.22 -10.20
C ASP A 282 -16.43 0.14 -10.93
N ARG A 283 -17.52 0.92 -10.74
CA ARG A 283 -17.74 2.21 -11.40
C ARG A 283 -16.55 3.16 -11.19
N VAL A 284 -15.98 3.64 -12.28
CA VAL A 284 -15.01 4.75 -12.29
C VAL A 284 -15.76 6.06 -12.03
N ILE A 285 -15.28 6.83 -11.07
CA ILE A 285 -15.97 8.05 -10.61
C ILE A 285 -15.42 9.33 -11.24
N SER A 286 -14.21 9.28 -11.78
CA SER A 286 -13.53 10.42 -12.41
C SER A 286 -12.64 9.97 -13.57
N THR A 287 -12.56 10.80 -14.61
CA THR A 287 -11.62 10.61 -15.73
C THR A 287 -10.19 11.09 -15.43
N VAL A 288 -10.02 11.82 -14.31
CA VAL A 288 -8.71 12.31 -13.84
C VAL A 288 -8.01 11.24 -13.01
N ASP A 289 -8.72 10.68 -12.04
CA ASP A 289 -8.25 9.56 -11.23
C ASP A 289 -9.13 8.34 -11.51
N THR A 290 -8.66 7.51 -12.44
CA THR A 290 -9.40 6.35 -12.95
C THR A 290 -9.36 5.16 -12.00
N GLU A 291 -8.69 5.27 -10.85
CA GLU A 291 -8.62 4.24 -9.82
C GLU A 291 -9.54 4.51 -8.64
N ALA A 292 -9.95 5.76 -8.43
CA ALA A 292 -10.98 6.11 -7.46
C ALA A 292 -12.30 5.38 -7.77
N ARG A 293 -12.91 4.74 -6.76
CA ARG A 293 -14.15 3.95 -6.90
C ARG A 293 -15.19 4.40 -5.90
N HIS A 294 -16.46 4.16 -6.22
CA HIS A 294 -17.51 4.12 -5.21
C HIS A 294 -17.33 2.90 -4.32
N THR A 295 -17.55 3.09 -3.02
CA THR A 295 -17.61 2.02 -2.05
C THR A 295 -18.73 2.28 -1.06
N ARG A 296 -19.08 1.26 -0.29
CA ARG A 296 -20.14 1.35 0.71
C ARG A 296 -19.61 0.83 2.04
N LYS A 297 -19.70 1.66 3.07
CA LYS A 297 -19.44 1.23 4.45
C LYS A 297 -20.66 0.51 5.03
N SER A 298 -21.86 0.89 4.59
CA SER A 298 -23.13 0.24 4.92
C SER A 298 -24.11 0.39 3.76
N LYS A 299 -25.33 -0.18 3.88
CA LYS A 299 -26.38 0.00 2.85
C LYS A 299 -26.70 1.48 2.58
N SER A 300 -26.57 2.34 3.59
CA SER A 300 -26.91 3.77 3.51
C SER A 300 -25.70 4.70 3.41
N ALA A 301 -24.50 4.25 3.76
CA ALA A 301 -23.29 5.07 3.76
C ALA A 301 -22.40 4.78 2.54
N ARG A 302 -22.58 5.58 1.49
CA ARG A 302 -21.67 5.61 0.33
C ARG A 302 -20.44 6.46 0.65
N LYS A 303 -19.29 6.01 0.18
CA LYS A 303 -18.03 6.75 0.18
C LYS A 303 -17.35 6.59 -1.16
N ASP A 304 -16.55 7.58 -1.52
CA ASP A 304 -15.80 7.61 -2.77
C ASP A 304 -14.31 7.70 -2.40
N GLY A 305 -13.48 6.96 -3.13
CA GLY A 305 -12.03 7.02 -2.99
C GLY A 305 -11.34 5.67 -3.06
N PHE A 306 -10.45 5.41 -2.10
CA PHE A 306 -9.56 4.26 -2.07
C PHE A 306 -9.70 3.48 -0.76
N ARG A 307 -9.29 2.21 -0.78
CA ARG A 307 -9.24 1.38 0.42
C ARG A 307 -7.78 1.15 0.80
N GLY A 308 -7.40 1.64 1.98
CA GLY A 308 -6.13 1.33 2.59
C GLY A 308 -6.28 0.16 3.55
N HIS A 309 -5.48 -0.88 3.33
CA HIS A 309 -5.40 -2.07 4.16
C HIS A 309 -4.15 -1.99 5.02
N LEU A 310 -4.26 -2.39 6.28
CA LEU A 310 -3.18 -2.35 7.25
C LEU A 310 -3.04 -3.70 7.92
N ALA A 311 -1.80 -4.13 8.11
CA ALA A 311 -1.42 -5.18 9.05
C ALA A 311 -0.58 -4.56 10.18
N ALA A 312 -0.90 -4.87 11.42
CA ALA A 312 -0.20 -4.31 12.57
C ALA A 312 -0.01 -5.32 13.70
N GLU A 313 1.11 -5.19 14.42
CA GLU A 313 1.35 -5.94 15.65
C GLU A 313 0.65 -5.22 16.82
N PRO A 314 -0.30 -5.88 17.52
CA PRO A 314 -1.20 -5.21 18.45
C PRO A 314 -0.54 -4.72 19.75
N GLU A 315 0.60 -5.26 20.18
CA GLU A 315 1.22 -4.89 21.46
C GLU A 315 2.10 -3.64 21.32
N THR A 316 2.85 -3.55 20.23
CA THR A 316 3.72 -2.41 19.88
C THR A 316 2.97 -1.32 19.12
N GLY A 317 1.91 -1.67 18.41
CA GLY A 317 1.18 -0.77 17.51
C GLY A 317 1.91 -0.49 16.19
N LEU A 318 3.00 -1.21 15.90
CA LEU A 318 3.75 -1.05 14.66
C LEU A 318 2.96 -1.64 13.48
N ILE A 319 2.84 -0.84 12.42
CA ILE A 319 2.31 -1.29 11.13
C ILE A 319 3.40 -2.12 10.47
N THR A 320 3.11 -3.38 10.19
CA THR A 320 4.07 -4.32 9.58
C THR A 320 3.97 -4.37 8.07
N ASP A 321 2.78 -4.11 7.51
CA ASP A 321 2.58 -3.91 6.08
C ASP A 321 1.32 -3.07 5.83
N ALA A 322 1.27 -2.42 4.66
CA ALA A 322 0.14 -1.61 4.22
C ALA A 322 -0.02 -1.68 2.69
N GLU A 323 -1.25 -1.67 2.20
CA GLU A 323 -1.53 -1.63 0.76
C GLU A 323 -2.71 -0.70 0.47
N LEU A 324 -2.54 0.22 -0.48
CA LEU A 324 -3.62 1.03 -1.01
C LEU A 324 -4.18 0.37 -2.27
N THR A 325 -5.50 0.23 -2.33
CA THR A 325 -6.19 -0.41 -3.45
C THR A 325 -7.42 0.41 -3.87
N LYS A 326 -7.94 0.10 -5.05
CA LYS A 326 -9.27 0.57 -5.49
C LYS A 326 -10.30 0.21 -4.42
N ALA A 327 -11.21 1.13 -4.10
CA ALA A 327 -12.15 0.91 -2.99
C ALA A 327 -13.22 -0.19 -3.27
N ALA A 328 -13.33 -0.62 -4.52
CA ALA A 328 -14.13 -1.73 -5.01
C ALA A 328 -13.30 -2.61 -5.95
N GLY A 329 -13.79 -3.83 -6.20
CA GLY A 329 -13.14 -4.84 -7.03
C GLY A 329 -12.60 -6.03 -6.21
N GLU A 330 -12.57 -7.19 -6.84
CA GLU A 330 -12.15 -8.45 -6.19
C GLU A 330 -10.68 -8.43 -5.75
N ALA A 331 -9.80 -7.87 -6.59
CA ALA A 331 -8.37 -7.75 -6.32
C ALA A 331 -8.05 -6.87 -5.08
N GLY A 332 -8.93 -5.92 -4.76
CA GLY A 332 -8.85 -5.04 -3.58
C GLY A 332 -9.70 -5.49 -2.40
N SER A 333 -10.28 -6.70 -2.44
CA SER A 333 -11.08 -7.23 -1.34
C SER A 333 -10.23 -7.50 -0.10
N ASP A 334 -10.82 -7.30 1.08
CA ASP A 334 -10.14 -7.46 2.38
C ASP A 334 -9.49 -8.84 2.52
N ALA A 335 -10.15 -9.91 2.05
CA ALA A 335 -9.61 -11.26 2.08
C ALA A 335 -8.35 -11.44 1.22
N VAL A 336 -8.36 -10.92 -0.02
CA VAL A 336 -7.23 -11.06 -0.95
C VAL A 336 -6.05 -10.22 -0.47
N VAL A 337 -6.31 -8.97 -0.10
CA VAL A 337 -5.24 -8.07 0.36
C VAL A 337 -4.71 -8.48 1.73
N GLY A 338 -5.58 -8.89 2.65
CA GLY A 338 -5.16 -9.43 3.94
C GLY A 338 -4.26 -10.66 3.82
N GLN A 339 -4.46 -11.52 2.82
CA GLN A 339 -3.52 -12.62 2.55
C GLN A 339 -2.18 -12.07 2.07
N LYS A 340 -2.17 -11.11 1.13
CA LYS A 340 -0.94 -10.48 0.62
C LYS A 340 -0.13 -9.84 1.74
N LEU A 341 -0.76 -9.06 2.63
CA LEU A 341 -0.09 -8.37 3.73
C LEU A 341 0.60 -9.37 4.67
N ILE A 342 -0.07 -10.48 4.99
CA ILE A 342 0.47 -11.54 5.84
C ILE A 342 1.62 -12.27 5.14
N ALA A 343 1.48 -12.57 3.85
CA ALA A 343 2.54 -13.22 3.07
C ALA A 343 3.79 -12.35 2.87
N ARG A 344 3.65 -11.02 2.91
CA ARG A 344 4.75 -10.06 2.81
C ARG A 344 5.34 -9.67 4.16
N ASP A 345 4.85 -10.22 5.27
CA ASP A 345 5.31 -9.84 6.60
C ASP A 345 6.80 -10.16 6.77
N ARG A 346 7.61 -9.10 6.89
CA ARG A 346 9.07 -9.18 6.90
C ARG A 346 9.65 -9.60 8.25
N TYR A 347 8.80 -9.78 9.28
CA TYR A 347 9.23 -9.80 10.68
C TYR A 347 8.96 -11.13 11.39
N HIS A 348 8.12 -12.00 10.82
CA HIS A 348 8.05 -13.36 11.28
C HIS A 348 9.14 -14.19 10.62
N CYS A 349 10.06 -14.73 11.41
CA CYS A 349 11.02 -15.68 10.89
C CYS A 349 10.30 -16.99 10.56
N GLY A 350 9.97 -17.21 9.29
CA GLY A 350 9.98 -18.54 8.71
C GLY A 350 11.44 -18.95 8.56
N GLY A 351 11.87 -20.04 9.20
CA GLY A 351 13.16 -20.62 8.87
C GLY A 351 13.11 -21.11 7.43
N ASN A 352 13.78 -20.40 6.52
CA ASN A 352 14.36 -20.90 5.25
C ASN A 352 14.87 -19.83 4.26
N ASP A 353 15.03 -18.56 4.63
CA ASP A 353 15.69 -17.59 3.73
C ASP A 353 17.15 -17.34 4.14
N SER A 354 17.99 -18.35 3.92
CA SER A 354 19.44 -18.16 3.80
C SER A 354 19.96 -18.32 2.36
N ASP A 355 19.09 -18.52 1.36
CA ASP A 355 19.53 -18.82 -0.02
C ASP A 355 18.99 -17.87 -1.12
N SER A 356 18.36 -16.74 -0.79
CA SER A 356 17.94 -15.74 -1.80
C SER A 356 18.73 -14.43 -1.80
N ALA A 357 19.74 -14.30 -0.94
CA ALA A 357 20.71 -13.19 -0.96
C ALA A 357 22.05 -13.61 -1.59
N ALA A 358 22.00 -14.22 -2.78
CA ALA A 358 23.17 -14.45 -3.62
C ALA A 358 22.78 -14.52 -5.11
N ALA A 359 22.12 -13.48 -5.61
CA ALA A 359 22.11 -13.17 -7.05
C ALA A 359 23.01 -11.95 -7.27
N THR A 360 24.30 -12.13 -7.00
CA THR A 360 25.34 -11.22 -7.47
C THR A 360 25.63 -11.55 -8.93
N ALA A 361 25.68 -10.51 -9.75
CA ALA A 361 26.03 -10.54 -11.16
C ALA A 361 27.14 -11.55 -11.49
N GLN A 362 26.83 -12.51 -12.36
CA GLN A 362 27.85 -13.16 -13.17
C GLN A 362 27.90 -12.43 -14.50
N ASP A 363 28.94 -11.62 -14.64
CA ASP A 363 29.39 -11.05 -15.90
C ASP A 363 29.63 -12.17 -16.92
N GLY A 364 28.84 -12.15 -17.99
CA GLY A 364 29.15 -12.88 -19.20
C GLY A 364 30.11 -12.06 -20.05
N GLN A 365 31.42 -12.26 -19.89
CA GLN A 365 32.38 -11.84 -20.91
C GLN A 365 32.36 -12.86 -22.07
N PRO A 366 32.27 -12.42 -23.34
CA PRO A 366 32.35 -13.31 -24.49
C PRO A 366 33.78 -13.78 -24.72
N GLY A 367 33.91 -15.07 -25.05
CA GLY A 367 35.18 -15.68 -25.40
C GLY A 367 35.78 -15.08 -26.68
N GLY A 368 37.01 -14.60 -26.56
CA GLY A 368 37.91 -14.29 -27.66
C GLY A 368 39.25 -14.94 -27.35
N SER A 369 39.56 -16.00 -28.08
CA SER A 369 40.87 -16.64 -28.15
C SER A 369 41.93 -15.66 -28.65
N GLU A 370 43.11 -15.61 -28.03
CA GLU A 370 44.43 -15.71 -28.68
C GLU A 370 45.60 -15.51 -27.68
N SER A 371 46.34 -16.61 -27.49
CA SER A 371 47.80 -16.74 -27.32
C SER A 371 48.63 -15.68 -26.58
N GLU A 372 49.27 -16.12 -25.48
CA GLU A 372 50.56 -15.59 -25.01
C GLU A 372 51.68 -15.77 -26.06
N PRO A 373 52.81 -15.05 -25.95
CA PRO A 373 53.92 -15.62 -25.17
C PRO A 373 54.71 -14.61 -24.31
N GLY A 374 55.01 -15.04 -23.08
CA GLY A 374 56.30 -15.00 -22.35
C GLY A 374 57.16 -13.73 -22.32
N VAL A 375 57.68 -13.39 -21.12
CA VAL A 375 59.12 -13.36 -20.80
C VAL A 375 59.34 -13.04 -19.30
N ALA A 376 59.98 -14.02 -18.65
CA ALA A 376 60.96 -14.04 -17.56
C ALA A 376 61.21 -12.88 -16.58
N GLY A 377 61.51 -13.28 -15.33
CA GLY A 377 62.52 -12.68 -14.45
C GLY A 377 61.96 -12.26 -13.08
N ALA A 378 62.09 -13.09 -12.03
CA ALA A 378 63.12 -12.99 -10.97
C ALA A 378 62.85 -11.80 -10.00
N ASP A 379 62.93 -11.88 -8.67
CA ASP A 379 63.53 -12.85 -7.77
C ASP A 379 63.00 -12.60 -6.33
N HIS A 380 63.17 -13.63 -5.49
CA HIS A 380 63.29 -13.71 -4.02
C HIS A 380 63.45 -12.42 -3.17
N ARG A 381 63.20 -12.30 -1.85
CA ARG A 381 62.91 -13.17 -0.68
C ARG A 381 62.60 -12.18 0.48
N ALA A 382 61.57 -12.38 1.30
CA ALA A 382 61.64 -12.90 2.68
C ALA A 382 62.31 -12.04 3.78
N ALA A 383 61.53 -11.89 4.88
CA ALA A 383 61.90 -11.92 6.31
C ALA A 383 62.22 -10.61 7.08
N GLN A 384 61.27 -10.25 7.95
CA GLN A 384 61.35 -9.88 9.39
C GLN A 384 62.58 -10.40 10.19
N PRO A 385 62.80 -10.07 11.50
CA PRO A 385 62.18 -9.05 12.39
C PRO A 385 63.18 -8.32 13.36
N ASP A 386 62.61 -7.61 14.35
CA ASP A 386 62.97 -7.60 15.79
C ASP A 386 63.88 -6.53 16.46
N THR A 387 63.21 -5.70 17.28
CA THR A 387 63.44 -5.37 18.72
C THR A 387 64.48 -4.33 19.24
N VAL A 388 64.01 -3.67 20.32
CA VAL A 388 64.64 -3.10 21.53
C VAL A 388 64.94 -1.58 21.60
N ALA A 389 64.38 -0.98 22.66
CA ALA A 389 64.61 0.34 23.29
C ALA A 389 65.97 0.37 24.08
N PRO A 390 66.29 1.25 25.07
CA PRO A 390 65.53 2.35 25.70
C PRO A 390 66.35 3.64 26.09
N ALA A 391 65.65 4.55 26.79
CA ALA A 391 66.08 5.46 27.88
C ALA A 391 66.98 6.68 27.54
N GLU A 392 66.98 7.83 28.24
CA GLU A 392 66.17 8.54 29.26
C GLU A 392 66.81 9.95 29.44
N VAL A 393 66.17 10.83 30.24
CA VAL A 393 66.75 11.90 31.12
C VAL A 393 66.61 13.40 30.71
N GLU A 394 65.62 14.06 31.37
CA GLU A 394 65.63 15.32 32.19
C GLU A 394 66.28 16.64 31.68
N ALA A 395 65.90 17.87 32.09
CA ALA A 395 64.79 18.47 32.87
C ALA A 395 64.89 20.03 32.86
N SER A 396 63.76 20.68 33.19
CA SER A 396 63.60 22.00 33.88
C SER A 396 63.87 23.31 33.07
N HIS A 397 63.19 24.46 33.20
CA HIS A 397 62.42 25.07 34.30
C HIS A 397 61.55 26.30 33.84
N HIS A 398 60.46 26.56 34.59
CA HIS A 398 59.83 27.86 35.02
C HIS A 398 58.74 28.63 34.21
N GLY A 399 57.52 28.66 34.80
CA GLY A 399 56.57 29.80 34.98
C GLY A 399 55.77 30.28 33.76
N THR A 400 54.46 30.62 33.76
CA THR A 400 53.39 30.83 34.75
C THR A 400 52.05 31.00 33.98
N ALA A 401 50.91 30.81 34.65
CA ALA A 401 49.54 31.28 34.34
C ALA A 401 48.61 30.40 33.47
N THR A 402 47.67 29.75 34.19
CA THR A 402 46.22 29.56 33.91
C THR A 402 45.76 29.35 32.46
N GLY A 403 45.39 28.10 32.16
CA GLY A 403 44.70 27.70 30.94
C GLY A 403 43.99 26.35 31.13
N VAL A 404 42.72 26.33 30.75
CA VAL A 404 41.74 25.25 30.89
C VAL A 404 42.04 24.09 29.94
N ALA A 405 41.57 22.89 30.30
CA ALA A 405 41.34 21.69 29.48
C ALA A 405 42.52 20.73 29.23
N ALA A 406 42.63 19.76 30.13
CA ALA A 406 43.01 18.39 29.77
C ALA A 406 42.04 17.43 30.47
N ALA A 407 41.26 16.67 29.69
CA ALA A 407 40.88 15.29 29.99
C ALA A 407 40.04 14.73 28.83
N VAL A 408 40.74 14.37 27.76
CA VAL A 408 40.39 13.20 26.95
C VAL A 408 40.48 12.00 27.90
N GLY A 409 39.33 11.52 28.37
CA GLY A 409 39.29 10.48 29.40
C GLY A 409 37.94 10.30 30.08
N ALA A 410 36.84 10.33 29.34
CA ALA A 410 35.50 9.99 29.86
C ALA A 410 34.51 9.52 28.76
N VAL A 411 35.00 8.86 27.70
CA VAL A 411 34.17 8.39 26.56
C VAL A 411 34.12 6.84 26.47
N VAL A 412 34.54 6.11 27.51
CA VAL A 412 34.48 4.62 27.53
C VAL A 412 33.66 4.07 28.73
N ALA A 413 32.96 4.91 29.50
CA ALA A 413 32.26 4.46 30.72
C ALA A 413 30.76 4.78 30.79
N VAL A 414 30.09 5.11 29.67
CA VAL A 414 28.61 5.28 29.64
C VAL A 414 27.93 4.35 28.63
N THR A 415 28.67 3.80 27.67
CA THR A 415 28.22 2.72 26.77
C THR A 415 28.14 1.34 27.45
N ALA A 416 28.73 1.15 28.63
CA ALA A 416 28.64 -0.11 29.38
C ALA A 416 27.47 -0.16 30.40
N VAL A 417 26.91 1.00 30.79
CA VAL A 417 25.85 1.06 31.83
C VAL A 417 24.44 1.02 31.22
N ALA A 418 24.25 1.50 29.98
CA ALA A 418 22.96 1.36 29.28
C ALA A 418 22.68 -0.08 28.77
N ALA A 419 23.74 -0.83 28.43
CA ALA A 419 23.63 -2.24 28.07
C ALA A 419 23.31 -3.13 29.29
N ALA A 420 23.85 -2.81 30.48
CA ALA A 420 23.56 -3.54 31.71
C ALA A 420 22.15 -3.25 32.27
N VAL A 421 21.63 -2.03 32.12
CA VAL A 421 20.27 -1.68 32.56
C VAL A 421 19.19 -2.31 31.65
N SER A 422 19.48 -2.55 30.37
CA SER A 422 18.57 -3.34 29.49
C SER A 422 18.57 -4.84 29.80
N MET A 423 19.65 -5.41 30.35
CA MET A 423 19.68 -6.83 30.71
C MET A 423 18.94 -7.15 32.04
N VAL A 424 18.80 -6.17 32.95
CA VAL A 424 18.14 -6.40 34.25
C VAL A 424 16.62 -6.20 34.19
N VAL A 425 16.08 -5.43 33.25
CA VAL A 425 14.62 -5.31 33.06
C VAL A 425 14.03 -6.51 32.29
N ALA A 426 14.85 -7.25 31.55
CA ALA A 426 14.44 -8.46 30.82
C ALA A 426 14.27 -9.71 31.70
N ALA A 427 14.64 -9.67 32.99
CA ALA A 427 14.69 -10.86 33.86
C ALA A 427 13.55 -10.97 34.90
N VAL A 428 12.55 -10.08 34.90
CA VAL A 428 11.47 -10.07 35.93
C VAL A 428 10.06 -10.33 35.37
N ILE A 429 9.93 -10.81 34.14
CA ILE A 429 8.66 -11.35 33.63
C ILE A 429 8.92 -12.71 32.98
N ASP A 430 9.34 -13.69 33.78
CA ASP A 430 9.26 -15.10 33.39
C ASP A 430 8.20 -15.78 34.26
N GLY A 431 7.05 -16.01 33.65
CA GLY A 431 5.85 -16.57 34.25
C GLY A 431 5.01 -17.22 33.17
N GLY A 432 5.57 -18.20 32.45
CA GLY A 432 4.87 -18.99 31.45
C GLY A 432 5.51 -20.38 31.31
N GLY A 433 4.72 -21.43 31.56
CA GLY A 433 5.14 -22.84 31.63
C GLY A 433 5.71 -23.47 30.34
N PRO A 434 6.00 -24.78 30.36
CA PRO A 434 6.99 -25.38 29.47
C PRO A 434 6.50 -25.53 28.02
N ALA A 435 7.37 -25.08 27.11
CA ALA A 435 7.60 -25.59 25.75
C ALA A 435 6.37 -25.91 24.88
N THR A 436 5.78 -24.87 24.28
CA THR A 436 5.16 -25.03 22.96
C THR A 436 6.27 -24.98 21.91
N ALA A 437 6.41 -26.03 21.11
CA ALA A 437 7.25 -26.00 19.91
C ALA A 437 6.93 -24.72 19.11
N ARG A 438 7.96 -23.94 18.74
CA ARG A 438 7.81 -22.69 17.98
C ARG A 438 6.96 -22.96 16.73
N ARG A 439 5.69 -22.61 16.78
CA ARG A 439 4.85 -22.52 15.58
C ARG A 439 5.44 -21.40 14.72
N ALA A 440 5.94 -21.76 13.54
CA ALA A 440 6.64 -20.83 12.66
C ALA A 440 5.71 -19.72 12.09
N GLY A 441 4.43 -20.01 11.88
CA GLY A 441 3.48 -19.06 11.29
C GLY A 441 2.94 -18.00 12.25
N LEU A 442 2.45 -16.90 11.69
CA LEU A 442 1.69 -15.86 12.40
C LEU A 442 0.37 -16.33 13.01
N GLU A 443 -0.17 -15.50 13.89
CA GLU A 443 -1.54 -15.54 14.40
C GLU A 443 -2.31 -14.32 13.86
N VAL A 444 -3.23 -14.56 12.93
CA VAL A 444 -3.91 -13.51 12.16
C VAL A 444 -5.26 -13.17 12.78
N TYR A 445 -5.45 -11.91 13.13
CA TYR A 445 -6.66 -11.35 13.73
C TYR A 445 -7.37 -10.47 12.72
N GLY A 446 -8.66 -10.71 12.49
CA GLY A 446 -9.41 -9.95 11.50
C GLY A 446 -10.91 -10.04 11.70
N ASP A 447 -11.63 -9.15 11.02
CA ASP A 447 -13.08 -9.21 10.96
C ASP A 447 -13.55 -10.27 9.95
N SER A 448 -14.88 -10.36 9.75
CA SER A 448 -15.44 -11.38 8.87
C SER A 448 -15.17 -11.19 7.37
N ALA A 449 -14.68 -10.02 6.94
CA ALA A 449 -14.30 -9.78 5.56
C ALA A 449 -12.98 -10.47 5.21
N TYR A 450 -12.06 -10.59 6.18
CA TYR A 450 -10.78 -11.33 6.06
C TYR A 450 -10.94 -12.86 6.15
N GLY A 451 -12.11 -13.35 6.53
CA GLY A 451 -12.36 -14.76 6.87
C GLY A 451 -13.06 -15.58 5.80
N THR A 452 -12.89 -15.27 4.51
CA THR A 452 -13.51 -16.03 3.41
C THR A 452 -12.97 -17.47 3.37
N GLY A 453 -13.71 -18.38 2.74
CA GLY A 453 -13.29 -19.79 2.64
C GLY A 453 -11.92 -19.95 1.96
N ALA A 454 -11.68 -19.21 0.88
CA ALA A 454 -10.39 -19.21 0.16
C ALA A 454 -9.26 -18.63 1.01
N ALA A 455 -9.48 -17.50 1.71
CA ALA A 455 -8.47 -16.91 2.60
C ALA A 455 -8.11 -17.85 3.75
N ARG A 456 -9.10 -18.51 4.37
CA ARG A 456 -8.86 -19.50 5.43
C ARG A 456 -8.05 -20.70 4.93
N ALA A 457 -8.37 -21.19 3.74
CA ALA A 457 -7.60 -22.26 3.11
C ALA A 457 -6.15 -21.84 2.86
N ALA A 458 -5.93 -20.57 2.50
CA ALA A 458 -4.59 -20.02 2.32
C ALA A 458 -3.82 -19.90 3.63
N TYR A 459 -4.39 -19.24 4.64
CA TYR A 459 -3.75 -19.12 5.95
C TYR A 459 -3.38 -20.49 6.54
N GLN A 460 -4.26 -21.49 6.40
CA GLN A 460 -3.96 -22.85 6.86
C GLN A 460 -2.82 -23.51 6.07
N ARG A 461 -2.79 -23.33 4.74
CA ARG A 461 -1.71 -23.84 3.89
C ARG A 461 -0.36 -23.24 4.27
N ASP A 462 -0.36 -21.95 4.59
CA ASP A 462 0.84 -21.19 4.92
C ASP A 462 1.23 -21.34 6.41
N GLY A 463 0.51 -22.18 7.17
CA GLY A 463 0.82 -22.53 8.56
C GLY A 463 0.46 -21.45 9.58
N HIS A 464 -0.43 -20.51 9.23
CA HIS A 464 -0.89 -19.44 10.09
C HIS A 464 -2.08 -19.86 10.97
N ASP A 465 -2.03 -19.44 12.23
CA ASP A 465 -3.16 -19.52 13.16
C ASP A 465 -4.16 -18.39 12.83
N MET A 466 -5.45 -18.64 13.00
CA MET A 466 -6.51 -17.68 12.66
C MET A 466 -7.40 -17.36 13.86
N VAL A 467 -7.49 -16.08 14.21
CA VAL A 467 -8.46 -15.50 15.15
C VAL A 467 -9.35 -14.50 14.39
N ILE A 468 -10.03 -15.02 13.36
CA ILE A 468 -10.85 -14.23 12.45
C ILE A 468 -12.34 -14.53 12.69
N LYS A 469 -13.13 -13.49 12.93
CA LYS A 469 -14.58 -13.62 13.19
C LYS A 469 -15.28 -14.28 12.00
N PRO A 470 -15.98 -15.41 12.15
CA PRO A 470 -16.74 -16.00 11.06
C PRO A 470 -18.00 -15.18 10.75
N LYS A 471 -18.45 -15.21 9.50
CA LYS A 471 -19.78 -14.69 9.16
C LYS A 471 -20.86 -15.51 9.86
N PRO A 472 -21.84 -14.89 10.53
CA PRO A 472 -22.94 -15.62 11.14
C PRO A 472 -23.78 -16.29 10.06
N LEU A 473 -24.29 -17.48 10.37
CA LEU A 473 -25.31 -18.11 9.54
C LEU A 473 -26.66 -17.47 9.82
N MET A 474 -27.41 -17.20 8.75
CA MET A 474 -28.81 -16.84 8.84
C MET A 474 -29.65 -18.10 8.70
N SER A 475 -30.54 -18.37 9.66
CA SER A 475 -31.53 -19.42 9.55
C SER A 475 -32.68 -18.97 8.64
N ALA A 476 -33.25 -19.89 7.85
CA ALA A 476 -34.38 -19.57 6.97
C ALA A 476 -35.66 -19.20 7.75
N VAL A 477 -35.80 -19.76 8.95
CA VAL A 477 -36.82 -19.44 9.95
C VAL A 477 -36.10 -18.93 11.19
N ALA A 478 -36.61 -17.90 11.86
CA ALA A 478 -36.01 -17.38 13.09
C ALA A 478 -35.89 -18.50 14.15
N GLY A 479 -34.68 -18.72 14.69
CA GLY A 479 -34.41 -19.83 15.63
C GLY A 479 -34.46 -21.24 15.02
N GLY A 480 -34.55 -21.33 13.69
CA GLY A 480 -34.58 -22.57 12.93
C GLY A 480 -33.20 -23.15 12.62
N PHE A 481 -33.19 -24.25 11.86
CA PHE A 481 -31.95 -24.93 11.48
C PHE A 481 -31.10 -24.08 10.52
N THR A 482 -29.83 -23.96 10.83
CA THR A 482 -28.79 -23.34 10.02
C THR A 482 -28.10 -24.39 9.13
N LEU A 483 -27.15 -23.97 8.30
CA LEU A 483 -26.35 -24.90 7.50
C LEU A 483 -25.48 -25.84 8.37
N ASP A 484 -25.10 -25.42 9.59
CA ASP A 484 -24.29 -26.23 10.49
C ASP A 484 -25.03 -27.46 11.03
N ASP A 485 -26.36 -27.44 11.02
CA ASP A 485 -27.19 -28.57 11.47
C ASP A 485 -27.30 -29.69 10.42
N PHE A 486 -26.80 -29.45 9.19
CA PHE A 486 -26.79 -30.44 8.11
C PHE A 486 -25.44 -31.15 8.07
N THR A 487 -25.45 -32.45 7.82
CA THR A 487 -24.22 -33.23 7.63
C THR A 487 -23.85 -33.20 6.15
N ILE A 488 -22.61 -32.81 5.85
CA ILE A 488 -22.10 -32.70 4.47
C ILE A 488 -21.00 -33.73 4.30
N ASP A 489 -21.20 -34.67 3.39
CA ASP A 489 -20.21 -35.64 2.96
C ASP A 489 -19.62 -35.17 1.62
N GLU A 490 -18.45 -34.53 1.69
CA GLU A 490 -17.74 -34.02 0.51
C GLU A 490 -17.29 -35.15 -0.43
N PRO A 491 -16.66 -36.25 0.04
CA PRO A 491 -16.31 -37.39 -0.82
C PRO A 491 -17.50 -38.00 -1.58
N ALA A 492 -18.62 -38.22 -0.90
CA ALA A 492 -19.82 -38.78 -1.52
C ALA A 492 -20.64 -37.74 -2.31
N GLY A 493 -20.33 -36.46 -2.15
CA GLY A 493 -21.08 -35.37 -2.75
C GLY A 493 -22.53 -35.31 -2.24
N THR A 494 -22.78 -35.63 -0.97
CA THR A 494 -24.14 -35.69 -0.40
C THR A 494 -24.33 -34.80 0.82
N VAL A 495 -25.59 -34.40 1.07
CA VAL A 495 -25.99 -33.64 2.25
C VAL A 495 -27.18 -34.32 2.91
N THR A 496 -27.06 -34.55 4.22
CA THR A 496 -28.09 -35.14 5.08
C THR A 496 -28.71 -34.07 5.98
N CYS A 497 -30.04 -33.98 5.96
CA CYS A 497 -30.78 -33.04 6.80
C CYS A 497 -30.98 -33.56 8.23
N PRO A 498 -31.33 -32.69 9.20
CA PRO A 498 -31.66 -33.11 10.57
C PRO A 498 -32.81 -34.13 10.67
N GLY A 499 -33.68 -34.18 9.66
CA GLY A 499 -34.74 -35.19 9.54
C GLY A 499 -34.28 -36.55 9.01
N GLY A 500 -32.97 -36.75 8.78
CA GLY A 500 -32.38 -38.01 8.33
C GLY A 500 -32.41 -38.24 6.81
N HIS A 501 -32.89 -37.29 6.02
CA HIS A 501 -32.96 -37.44 4.56
C HIS A 501 -31.67 -36.97 3.88
N THR A 502 -31.12 -37.82 3.01
CA THR A 502 -29.89 -37.54 2.25
C THR A 502 -30.21 -37.21 0.79
N ARG A 503 -29.54 -36.20 0.24
CA ARG A 503 -29.63 -35.81 -1.17
C ARG A 503 -28.25 -35.55 -1.77
N ALA A 504 -28.08 -35.87 -3.04
CA ALA A 504 -26.86 -35.57 -3.77
C ALA A 504 -26.76 -34.07 -4.09
N MET A 505 -25.54 -33.56 -4.08
CA MET A 505 -25.19 -32.22 -4.52
C MET A 505 -25.10 -32.18 -6.04
N THR A 506 -25.61 -31.12 -6.64
CA THR A 506 -25.37 -30.82 -8.06
C THR A 506 -23.92 -30.40 -8.29
N ALA A 507 -23.47 -30.37 -9.56
CA ALA A 507 -22.13 -29.86 -9.91
C ALA A 507 -21.89 -28.40 -9.47
N LYS A 508 -22.96 -27.60 -9.36
CA LYS A 508 -22.92 -26.22 -8.82
C LYS A 508 -22.95 -26.18 -7.27
N ARG A 509 -22.84 -27.34 -6.61
CA ARG A 509 -22.90 -27.53 -5.15
C ARG A 509 -24.21 -27.05 -4.52
N THR A 510 -25.30 -27.08 -5.27
CA THR A 510 -26.65 -26.82 -4.77
C THR A 510 -27.38 -28.13 -4.47
N VAL A 511 -28.11 -28.17 -3.36
CA VAL A 511 -28.97 -29.29 -2.94
C VAL A 511 -30.39 -28.80 -2.79
N SER A 512 -31.34 -29.53 -3.34
CA SER A 512 -32.77 -29.34 -3.09
C SER A 512 -33.37 -30.59 -2.48
N PHE A 513 -34.10 -30.43 -1.37
CA PHE A 513 -34.77 -31.53 -0.68
C PHE A 513 -36.19 -31.80 -1.21
N GLY A 514 -36.77 -30.87 -1.97
CA GLY A 514 -38.00 -31.08 -2.73
C GLY A 514 -39.19 -31.59 -1.89
N ALA A 515 -39.93 -32.53 -2.48
CA ALA A 515 -41.13 -33.15 -1.90
C ALA A 515 -40.90 -33.85 -0.55
N VAL A 516 -39.66 -34.22 -0.20
CA VAL A 516 -39.35 -34.81 1.10
C VAL A 516 -39.66 -33.85 2.25
N CYS A 517 -39.58 -32.55 1.99
CA CYS A 517 -39.96 -31.55 2.98
C CYS A 517 -41.47 -31.40 3.15
N ALA A 518 -42.33 -31.98 2.28
CA ALA A 518 -43.79 -31.88 2.37
C ALA A 518 -44.33 -32.54 3.64
N GLU A 519 -43.86 -33.75 3.93
CA GLU A 519 -44.34 -34.57 5.05
C GLU A 519 -43.40 -34.52 6.27
N CYS A 520 -42.33 -33.71 6.21
CA CYS A 520 -41.33 -33.66 7.27
C CYS A 520 -41.84 -32.91 8.53
N PRO A 521 -41.83 -33.53 9.72
CA PRO A 521 -42.30 -32.89 10.96
C PRO A 521 -41.46 -31.69 11.38
N LEU A 522 -40.21 -31.59 10.91
CA LEU A 522 -39.29 -30.48 11.19
C LEU A 522 -39.44 -29.31 10.20
N ARG A 523 -40.36 -29.37 9.22
CA ARG A 523 -40.50 -28.37 8.15
C ARG A 523 -40.69 -26.95 8.70
N SER A 524 -41.56 -26.77 9.71
CA SER A 524 -41.88 -25.47 10.31
C SER A 524 -40.68 -24.75 10.91
N ARG A 525 -39.65 -25.48 11.35
CA ARG A 525 -38.37 -24.95 11.86
C ARG A 525 -37.27 -24.93 10.80
N CYS A 526 -37.49 -25.53 9.64
CA CYS A 526 -36.46 -25.77 8.63
C CYS A 526 -36.57 -24.83 7.42
N THR A 527 -37.78 -24.56 6.90
CA THR A 527 -37.98 -23.72 5.70
C THR A 527 -39.41 -23.16 5.60
N THR A 528 -39.54 -22.00 4.97
CA THR A 528 -40.83 -21.39 4.56
C THR A 528 -41.16 -21.63 3.09
N ALA A 529 -40.27 -22.25 2.32
CA ALA A 529 -40.45 -22.46 0.90
C ALA A 529 -41.52 -23.53 0.62
N LYS A 530 -42.31 -23.34 -0.46
CA LYS A 530 -43.37 -24.28 -0.88
C LYS A 530 -42.77 -25.60 -1.38
N ASP A 531 -41.70 -25.51 -2.16
CA ASP A 531 -41.06 -26.66 -2.83
C ASP A 531 -39.94 -27.32 -2.00
N GLY A 532 -39.88 -27.03 -0.70
CA GLY A 532 -38.86 -27.55 0.21
C GLY A 532 -37.59 -26.71 0.27
N ARG A 533 -36.66 -27.12 1.14
CA ARG A 533 -35.43 -26.34 1.40
C ARG A 533 -34.43 -26.56 0.27
N THR A 534 -33.90 -25.47 -0.25
CA THR A 534 -32.77 -25.45 -1.17
C THR A 534 -31.62 -24.68 -0.54
N MET A 535 -30.39 -25.17 -0.71
CA MET A 535 -29.19 -24.50 -0.21
C MET A 535 -28.01 -24.75 -1.13
N SER A 536 -27.09 -23.78 -1.17
CA SER A 536 -25.81 -23.90 -1.85
C SER A 536 -24.71 -24.09 -0.83
N ILE A 537 -23.84 -25.07 -1.07
CA ILE A 537 -22.73 -25.44 -0.20
C ILE A 537 -21.45 -24.81 -0.72
N HIS A 538 -20.80 -24.00 0.12
CA HIS A 538 -19.55 -23.36 -0.26
C HIS A 538 -18.45 -24.42 -0.51
N PRO A 539 -17.51 -24.23 -1.47
CA PRO A 539 -16.40 -25.16 -1.69
C PRO A 539 -15.52 -25.41 -0.45
N HIS A 540 -15.41 -24.40 0.40
CA HIS A 540 -14.66 -24.46 1.67
C HIS A 540 -15.58 -24.50 2.90
N GLU A 541 -16.77 -25.11 2.80
CA GLU A 541 -17.76 -25.09 3.90
C GLU A 541 -17.22 -25.69 5.19
N GLN A 542 -16.40 -26.74 5.12
CA GLN A 542 -15.77 -27.35 6.29
C GLN A 542 -14.91 -26.35 7.09
N LEU A 543 -14.14 -25.50 6.41
CA LEU A 543 -13.32 -24.46 7.05
C LEU A 543 -14.19 -23.38 7.71
N LEU A 544 -15.30 -23.01 7.05
CA LEU A 544 -16.25 -22.03 7.60
C LEU A 544 -16.97 -22.58 8.84
N ARG A 545 -17.34 -23.87 8.82
CA ARG A 545 -17.93 -24.55 9.98
C ARG A 545 -16.94 -24.66 11.14
N ALA A 546 -15.69 -25.06 10.87
CA ALA A 546 -14.63 -25.10 11.88
C ALA A 546 -14.42 -23.73 12.53
N ALA A 547 -14.41 -22.66 11.72
CA ALA A 547 -14.31 -21.29 12.23
C ALA A 547 -15.49 -20.88 13.13
N ARG A 548 -16.72 -21.26 12.76
CA ARG A 548 -17.92 -21.02 13.59
C ARG A 548 -17.88 -21.80 14.90
N ALA A 549 -17.36 -23.03 14.89
CA ALA A 549 -17.13 -23.82 16.09
C ALA A 549 -16.06 -23.17 16.98
N GLN A 550 -14.91 -22.81 16.41
CA GLN A 550 -13.82 -22.11 17.10
C GLN A 550 -14.32 -20.81 17.76
N ALA A 551 -15.14 -20.01 17.07
CA ALA A 551 -15.66 -18.75 17.60
C ALA A 551 -16.56 -18.89 18.84
N ARG A 552 -17.07 -20.10 19.13
CA ARG A 552 -17.87 -20.38 20.33
C ARG A 552 -17.00 -20.71 21.56
N THR A 553 -15.75 -21.09 21.34
CA THR A 553 -14.80 -21.49 22.40
C THR A 553 -14.46 -20.31 23.33
N PRO A 554 -14.21 -20.57 24.63
CA PRO A 554 -13.73 -19.55 25.56
C PRO A 554 -12.42 -18.89 25.10
N GLU A 555 -11.51 -19.68 24.54
CA GLU A 555 -10.18 -19.24 24.10
C GLU A 555 -10.31 -18.18 22.99
N PHE A 556 -11.16 -18.43 21.99
CA PHE A 556 -11.42 -17.44 20.94
C PHE A 556 -12.05 -16.16 21.50
N LYS A 557 -13.01 -16.28 22.42
CA LYS A 557 -13.67 -15.12 23.03
C LYS A 557 -12.71 -14.26 23.84
N GLN A 558 -11.71 -14.88 24.47
CA GLN A 558 -10.66 -14.17 25.20
C GLN A 558 -9.62 -13.51 24.26
N ALA A 559 -9.26 -14.17 23.16
CA ALA A 559 -8.26 -13.66 22.21
C ALA A 559 -8.82 -12.57 21.27
N TYR A 560 -10.02 -12.76 20.73
CA TYR A 560 -10.57 -11.88 19.70
C TYR A 560 -10.58 -10.36 20.02
N PRO A 561 -10.80 -9.90 21.27
CA PRO A 561 -10.69 -8.49 21.63
C PRO A 561 -9.35 -7.81 21.28
N THR A 562 -8.25 -8.56 21.17
CA THR A 562 -6.94 -8.04 20.73
C THR A 562 -7.01 -7.35 19.37
N ARG A 563 -7.96 -7.75 18.50
CA ARG A 563 -8.19 -7.09 17.22
C ARG A 563 -8.53 -5.61 17.38
N SER A 564 -9.21 -5.19 18.45
CA SER A 564 -9.66 -3.80 18.65
C SER A 564 -8.52 -2.77 18.60
N THR A 565 -7.27 -3.15 18.91
CA THR A 565 -6.13 -2.24 18.85
C THR A 565 -5.91 -1.66 17.45
N ILE A 566 -6.21 -2.43 16.39
CA ILE A 566 -6.04 -1.94 15.02
C ILE A 566 -6.99 -0.80 14.68
N GLU A 567 -8.17 -0.72 15.30
CA GLU A 567 -9.11 0.37 15.04
C GLU A 567 -8.51 1.72 15.44
N ARG A 568 -7.71 1.74 16.52
CA ARG A 568 -6.97 2.92 16.96
C ARG A 568 -5.85 3.29 15.99
N ILE A 569 -5.11 2.29 15.49
CA ILE A 569 -4.05 2.49 14.49
C ILE A 569 -4.66 3.07 13.21
N VAL A 570 -5.75 2.47 12.72
CA VAL A 570 -6.52 2.96 11.58
C VAL A 570 -6.99 4.40 11.81
N ALA A 571 -7.45 4.74 13.02
CA ALA A 571 -7.85 6.11 13.34
C ALA A 571 -6.65 7.08 13.25
N TRP A 572 -5.48 6.73 13.78
CA TRP A 572 -4.26 7.54 13.67
C TRP A 572 -3.76 7.69 12.24
N THR A 573 -3.82 6.63 11.43
CA THR A 573 -3.40 6.68 10.02
C THR A 573 -4.41 7.42 9.15
N ALA A 574 -5.71 7.32 9.44
CA ALA A 574 -6.76 7.91 8.62
C ALA A 574 -7.19 9.31 9.05
N THR A 575 -6.70 9.83 10.18
CA THR A 575 -7.06 11.15 10.69
C THR A 575 -5.85 11.95 11.13
N ASN A 576 -5.83 13.24 10.79
CA ASN A 576 -4.87 14.20 11.28
C ASN A 576 -5.61 15.44 11.82
N ARG A 577 -5.25 15.88 13.04
CA ARG A 577 -5.87 17.04 13.72
C ARG A 577 -7.40 17.01 13.73
N GLY A 578 -7.99 15.82 13.93
CA GLY A 578 -9.44 15.62 13.99
C GLY A 578 -10.16 15.61 12.63
N ARG A 579 -9.43 15.72 11.50
CA ARG A 579 -9.98 15.60 10.14
C ARG A 579 -9.53 14.29 9.51
N ARG A 580 -10.37 13.69 8.66
CA ARG A 580 -9.93 12.54 7.85
C ARG A 580 -8.96 13.01 6.77
N ILE A 581 -7.90 12.23 6.57
CA ILE A 581 -6.92 12.47 5.51
C ILE A 581 -7.59 12.24 4.16
N LYS A 582 -7.34 13.15 3.21
CA LYS A 582 -7.74 12.99 1.81
C LYS A 582 -6.53 12.62 0.98
N LEU A 583 -6.64 11.53 0.24
CA LEU A 583 -5.56 11.12 -0.65
C LEU A 583 -5.48 12.08 -1.82
N ARG A 584 -4.25 12.50 -2.11
CA ARG A 584 -3.97 13.35 -3.25
C ARG A 584 -4.19 12.55 -4.52
N TYR A 585 -4.93 13.12 -5.47
CA TYR A 585 -5.08 12.49 -6.76
C TYR A 585 -3.72 12.43 -7.47
N LEU A 586 -3.43 11.31 -8.11
CA LEU A 586 -2.26 11.14 -8.97
C LEU A 586 -2.55 11.79 -10.33
N GLY A 587 -2.56 13.12 -10.35
CA GLY A 587 -2.82 13.89 -11.56
C GLY A 587 -1.72 13.72 -12.62
N VAL A 588 -2.09 13.13 -13.75
CA VAL A 588 -1.63 13.59 -15.07
C VAL A 588 -2.11 15.03 -15.30
N GLU A 589 -1.44 15.77 -16.20
CA GLU A 589 -1.62 17.21 -16.44
C GLU A 589 -3.08 17.70 -16.32
N LYS A 590 -3.24 18.95 -15.86
CA LYS A 590 -4.56 19.56 -15.61
C LYS A 590 -5.51 19.30 -16.78
N ASN A 591 -6.46 18.39 -16.56
CA ASN A 591 -7.70 18.37 -17.32
C ASN A 591 -8.44 19.64 -16.91
N HIS A 592 -8.32 20.70 -17.70
CA HIS A 592 -9.24 21.83 -17.64
C HIS A 592 -10.61 21.32 -18.11
N ALA A 593 -11.30 20.59 -17.23
CA ALA A 593 -12.65 20.07 -17.43
C ALA A 593 -13.62 21.22 -17.71
#